data_AF-X8H1E7-F1
#
_entry.id   AF-X8H1E7-F1
#
_cell.length_a   1.000
_cell.length_b   1.000
_cell.length_c   1.000
_cell.angle_alpha   90.00
_cell.angle_beta   90.00
_cell.angle_gamma   90.00
#
_symmetry.space_group_name_H-M   'P 1'
#
loop_
_entity.id
_entity.type
_entity.pdbx_description
1 polymer ?
#
loop_
_entity_poly.entity_id
_entity_poly.type
_entity_poly.pdbx_seq_one_letter_code
_entity_poly.pdbx_strand_id
1 'polypeptide(L)'
;MYEPSKNTVYIAIAFTSIAALVGVYSYWDDISYALCDVVKPEANNGEVRLVDDEGKSYTLINHGDGKETALYDDAEKSVTFHRDEKGDIIWDAGLASLIPTLAVGYYAFHGFSAPTAYMDAPSMTYRATSPLTPFDASTGASKSNSARVARTINEMTRNRYNTKTSNRAHRIGEKYGFGSVGARTSSGAS
;
A
#
# COMPACT_ATOMS: atom_id res chain seq x y z
N MET A 1 6.62 5.38 36.88
CA MET A 1 7.11 4.19 36.15
C MET A 1 6.10 3.87 35.07
N TYR A 2 6.52 3.74 33.82
CA TYR A 2 5.64 3.30 32.74
C TYR A 2 5.53 1.77 32.80
N GLU A 3 4.31 1.26 32.89
CA GLU A 3 4.03 -0.18 32.88
C GLU A 3 3.54 -0.56 31.47
N PRO A 4 4.33 -1.33 30.69
CA PRO A 4 3.98 -1.65 29.32
C PRO A 4 2.76 -2.57 29.26
N SER A 5 1.90 -2.34 28.27
CA SER A 5 0.73 -3.21 28.04
C SER A 5 1.15 -4.65 27.68
N LYS A 6 0.28 -5.63 27.94
CA LYS A 6 0.54 -7.04 27.58
C LYS A 6 0.90 -7.21 26.09
N ASN A 7 0.21 -6.50 25.20
CA ASN A 7 0.49 -6.53 23.76
C ASN A 7 1.87 -5.96 23.45
N THR A 8 2.29 -4.88 24.13
CA THR A 8 3.62 -4.29 23.99
C THR A 8 4.72 -5.28 24.37
N VAL A 9 4.52 -6.05 25.45
CA VAL A 9 5.47 -7.07 25.91
C VAL A 9 5.57 -8.23 24.92
N TYR A 10 4.44 -8.75 24.43
CA TYR A 10 4.43 -9.82 23.43
C TYR A 10 5.10 -9.42 22.12
N ILE A 11 4.81 -8.20 21.65
CA ILE A 11 5.44 -7.64 20.44
C ILE A 11 6.96 -7.54 20.65
N ALA A 12 7.41 -6.98 21.78
CA ALA A 12 8.83 -6.85 22.08
C ALA A 12 9.56 -8.21 22.13
N ILE A 13 8.96 -9.21 22.76
CA ILE A 13 9.52 -10.58 22.84
C ILE A 13 9.61 -11.22 21.44
N ALA A 14 8.59 -11.04 20.60
CA ALA A 14 8.60 -11.58 19.24
C ALA A 14 9.68 -10.92 18.38
N PHE A 15 9.82 -9.59 18.45
CA PHE A 15 10.86 -8.85 17.72
C PHE A 15 12.28 -9.26 18.16
N THR A 16 12.54 -9.40 19.46
CA THR A 16 13.87 -9.81 19.95
C THR A 16 14.21 -11.25 19.56
N SER A 17 13.22 -12.14 19.54
CA SER A 17 13.39 -13.53 19.11
C SER A 17 13.73 -13.64 17.61
N ILE A 18 13.07 -12.85 16.77
CA ILE A 18 13.29 -12.85 15.31
C ILE A 18 14.62 -12.13 14.96
N ALA A 19 14.96 -11.04 15.65
CA ALA A 19 16.22 -10.32 15.45
C ALA A 19 17.44 -11.22 15.66
N ALA A 20 17.37 -12.11 16.65
CA ALA A 20 18.43 -13.06 16.97
C ALA A 20 18.62 -14.16 15.91
N LEU A 21 17.62 -14.40 15.05
CA LEU A 21 17.62 -15.47 14.05
C LEU A 21 17.99 -14.99 12.64
N VAL A 22 17.48 -13.84 12.21
CA VAL A 22 17.41 -13.53 10.77
C VAL A 22 18.47 -12.54 10.31
N GLY A 23 19.05 -11.71 11.19
CA GLY A 23 20.22 -10.84 10.89
C GLY A 23 20.07 -9.81 9.76
N VAL A 24 18.97 -9.83 8.99
CA VAL A 24 18.81 -9.06 7.75
C VAL A 24 17.71 -8.03 7.93
N TYR A 25 18.07 -6.75 7.76
CA TYR A 25 17.18 -5.61 7.97
C TYR A 25 16.06 -5.46 6.92
N SER A 26 16.18 -6.10 5.76
CA SER A 26 15.28 -5.89 4.62
C SER A 26 13.87 -6.49 4.76
N TYR A 27 13.63 -7.34 5.77
CA TYR A 27 12.33 -8.01 5.97
C TYR A 27 11.57 -7.50 7.20
N TRP A 28 12.13 -6.52 7.93
CA TRP A 28 11.52 -6.05 9.18
C TRP A 28 10.10 -5.55 9.01
N ASP A 29 9.83 -4.95 7.87
CA ASP A 29 8.56 -4.34 7.53
C ASP A 29 7.46 -5.36 7.24
N ASP A 30 7.82 -6.49 6.62
CA ASP A 30 6.96 -7.66 6.42
C ASP A 30 6.75 -8.44 7.72
N ILE A 31 7.83 -8.62 8.51
CA ILE A 31 7.78 -9.26 9.84
C ILE A 31 6.89 -8.45 10.79
N SER A 32 7.06 -7.13 10.81
CA SER A 32 6.28 -6.21 11.64
C SER A 32 4.80 -6.29 11.28
N TYR A 33 4.48 -6.27 9.98
CA TYR A 33 3.12 -6.40 9.53
C TYR A 33 2.50 -7.73 9.95
N ALA A 34 3.18 -8.86 9.68
CA ALA A 34 2.69 -10.20 10.02
C ALA A 34 2.49 -10.39 11.53
N LEU A 35 3.43 -9.88 12.34
CA LEU A 35 3.32 -9.94 13.80
C LEU A 35 2.16 -9.07 14.31
N CYS A 36 2.03 -7.84 13.81
CA CYS A 36 0.90 -6.98 14.13
C CYS A 36 -0.41 -7.63 13.72
N ASP A 37 -0.46 -8.33 12.59
CA ASP A 37 -1.70 -8.97 12.12
C ASP A 37 -2.21 -10.05 13.10
N VAL A 38 -1.30 -10.70 13.82
CA VAL A 38 -1.62 -11.73 14.82
C VAL A 38 -1.85 -11.15 16.20
N VAL A 39 -0.99 -10.23 16.66
CA VAL A 39 -0.94 -9.78 18.06
C VAL A 39 -1.73 -8.49 18.30
N LYS A 40 -1.75 -7.61 17.30
CA LYS A 40 -2.36 -6.27 17.38
C LYS A 40 -2.94 -5.87 16.02
N PRO A 41 -3.95 -6.60 15.50
CA PRO A 41 -4.45 -6.44 14.14
C PRO A 41 -4.92 -5.02 13.83
N GLU A 42 -5.38 -4.28 14.84
CA GLU A 42 -5.78 -2.89 14.73
C GLU A 42 -4.64 -1.94 14.37
N ALA A 43 -3.37 -2.33 14.57
CA ALA A 43 -2.21 -1.55 14.13
C ALA A 43 -2.08 -1.50 12.61
N ASN A 44 -2.61 -2.52 11.92
CA ASN A 44 -2.63 -2.62 10.46
C ASN A 44 -3.97 -2.16 9.86
N ASN A 45 -4.81 -1.45 10.62
CA ASN A 45 -6.07 -0.93 10.10
C ASN A 45 -5.83 -0.04 8.88
N GLY A 46 -6.58 -0.26 7.80
CA GLY A 46 -6.41 0.47 6.56
C GLY A 46 -5.10 0.17 5.83
N GLU A 47 -4.39 -0.92 6.17
CA GLU A 47 -3.09 -1.23 5.59
C GLU A 47 -2.98 -2.69 5.18
N VAL A 48 -2.33 -2.91 4.04
CA VAL A 48 -2.03 -4.25 3.57
C VAL A 48 -0.64 -4.34 2.93
N ARG A 49 0.06 -5.44 3.20
CA ARG A 49 1.33 -5.76 2.55
C ARG A 49 1.09 -6.45 1.22
N LEU A 50 1.68 -5.90 0.18
CA LEU A 50 1.64 -6.42 -1.18
C LEU A 50 3.06 -6.44 -1.76
N VAL A 51 3.18 -7.07 -2.92
CA VAL A 51 4.41 -7.15 -3.69
C VAL A 51 4.09 -6.69 -5.11
N ASP A 52 4.98 -5.91 -5.72
CA ASP A 52 4.85 -5.48 -7.12
C ASP A 52 5.37 -6.55 -8.10
N ASP A 53 5.24 -6.29 -9.40
CA ASP A 53 5.71 -7.25 -10.42
C ASP A 53 7.25 -7.38 -10.50
N GLU A 54 7.99 -6.44 -9.90
CA GLU A 54 9.45 -6.51 -9.76
C GLU A 54 9.89 -7.28 -8.50
N GLY A 55 8.94 -7.74 -7.67
CA GLY A 55 9.21 -8.48 -6.45
C GLY A 55 9.51 -7.59 -5.23
N LYS A 56 9.21 -6.29 -5.31
CA LYS A 56 9.41 -5.34 -4.21
C LYS A 56 8.18 -5.27 -3.32
N SER A 57 8.40 -5.40 -2.01
CA SER A 57 7.35 -5.25 -1.01
C SER A 57 6.95 -3.78 -0.85
N TYR A 58 5.65 -3.55 -0.66
CA TYR A 58 5.10 -2.25 -0.30
C TYR A 58 3.89 -2.40 0.63
N THR A 59 3.65 -1.38 1.44
CA THR A 59 2.37 -1.22 2.14
C THR A 59 1.41 -0.43 1.26
N LEU A 60 0.27 -1.00 0.91
CA LEU A 60 -0.86 -0.24 0.40
C LEU A 60 -1.65 0.33 1.59
N ILE A 61 -1.91 1.65 1.55
CA ILE A 61 -2.46 2.45 2.64
C ILE A 61 -3.77 3.08 2.17
N ASN A 62 -4.87 2.77 2.85
CA ASN A 62 -6.18 3.39 2.63
C ASN A 62 -6.30 4.70 3.41
N HIS A 63 -6.61 5.80 2.72
CA HIS A 63 -6.83 7.12 3.32
C HIS A 63 -8.27 7.34 3.79
N GLY A 64 -9.21 6.51 3.31
CA GLY A 64 -10.64 6.61 3.64
C GLY A 64 -11.40 7.72 2.88
N ASP A 65 -10.73 8.47 2.02
CA ASP A 65 -11.29 9.48 1.11
C ASP A 65 -11.33 9.02 -0.35
N GLY A 66 -11.07 7.73 -0.59
CA GLY A 66 -10.95 7.13 -1.93
C GLY A 66 -9.52 7.14 -2.49
N LYS A 67 -8.57 7.78 -1.81
CA LYS A 67 -7.14 7.72 -2.17
C LYS A 67 -6.43 6.59 -1.47
N GLU A 68 -5.38 6.12 -2.13
CA GLU A 68 -4.54 5.03 -1.67
C GLU A 68 -3.06 5.41 -1.90
N THR A 69 -2.19 5.02 -0.97
CA THR A 69 -0.73 5.17 -1.16
C THR A 69 -0.07 3.81 -1.14
N ALA A 70 0.73 3.52 -2.16
CA ALA A 70 1.72 2.46 -2.10
C ALA A 70 3.03 3.05 -1.55
N LEU A 71 3.39 2.64 -0.34
CA LEU A 71 4.64 3.02 0.35
C LEU A 71 5.58 1.83 0.35
N TYR A 72 6.67 1.92 -0.41
CA TYR A 72 7.70 0.89 -0.47
C TYR A 72 8.62 0.98 0.76
N ASP A 73 9.31 -0.12 1.05
CA ASP A 73 10.22 -0.20 2.22
C ASP A 73 11.41 0.77 2.11
N ASP A 74 11.77 1.14 0.89
CA ASP A 74 12.62 2.29 0.60
C ASP A 74 11.78 3.56 0.82
N ALA A 75 11.93 4.18 1.99
CA ALA A 75 11.03 5.21 2.52
C ALA A 75 10.84 6.44 1.59
N GLU A 76 11.68 6.62 0.58
CA GLU A 76 11.54 7.70 -0.42
C GLU A 76 10.66 7.30 -1.62
N LYS A 77 10.33 6.01 -1.77
CA LYS A 77 9.55 5.48 -2.89
C LYS A 77 8.11 5.28 -2.47
N SER A 78 7.28 6.22 -2.87
CA SER A 78 5.84 6.10 -2.71
C SER A 78 5.09 6.73 -3.87
N VAL A 79 3.86 6.26 -4.05
CA VAL A 79 2.90 6.84 -4.99
C VAL A 79 1.52 6.87 -4.36
N THR A 80 0.88 8.02 -4.43
CA THR A 80 -0.50 8.24 -4.01
C THR A 80 -1.36 8.39 -5.25
N PHE A 81 -2.49 7.70 -5.27
CA PHE A 81 -3.39 7.64 -6.41
C PHE A 81 -4.83 7.36 -5.95
N HIS A 82 -5.77 7.50 -6.86
CA HIS A 82 -7.12 6.97 -6.71
C HIS A 82 -7.53 6.22 -7.96
N ARG A 83 -8.40 5.22 -7.81
CA ARG A 83 -9.01 4.50 -8.94
C ARG A 83 -10.39 5.07 -9.23
N ASP A 84 -10.64 5.39 -10.50
CA ASP A 84 -11.96 5.80 -10.94
C ASP A 84 -12.92 4.61 -11.18
N GLU A 85 -14.15 4.90 -11.59
CA GLU A 85 -15.17 3.89 -11.88
C GLU A 85 -14.84 3.01 -13.11
N LYS A 86 -14.05 3.54 -14.06
CA LYS A 86 -13.63 2.81 -15.26
C LYS A 86 -12.46 1.87 -14.98
N GLY A 87 -11.81 2.07 -13.84
CA GLY A 87 -10.62 1.35 -13.44
C GLY A 87 -9.33 2.05 -13.80
N ASP A 88 -9.35 3.31 -14.26
CA ASP A 88 -8.14 4.11 -14.44
C ASP A 88 -7.53 4.39 -13.07
N ILE A 89 -6.19 4.27 -12.96
CA ILE A 89 -5.47 4.71 -11.76
C ILE A 89 -4.91 6.10 -12.05
N ILE A 90 -5.43 7.09 -11.33
CA ILE A 90 -5.10 8.50 -11.48
C ILE A 90 -4.09 8.86 -10.41
N TRP A 91 -2.92 9.35 -10.85
CA TRP A 91 -1.87 9.81 -9.94
C TRP A 91 -2.27 11.09 -9.21
N ASP A 92 -2.05 11.11 -7.90
CA ASP A 92 -2.21 12.31 -7.06
C ASP A 92 -0.86 12.89 -6.62
N ALA A 93 0.10 12.04 -6.23
CA ALA A 93 1.39 12.48 -5.71
C ALA A 93 2.48 11.39 -5.78
N GLY A 94 3.74 11.80 -5.79
CA GLY A 94 4.90 10.89 -5.69
C GLY A 94 5.36 10.33 -7.02
N LEU A 95 5.93 9.12 -7.00
CA LEU A 95 6.54 8.50 -8.17
C LEU A 95 5.49 7.77 -9.02
N ALA A 96 4.88 8.48 -9.98
CA ALA A 96 3.91 7.90 -10.92
C ALA A 96 4.42 6.64 -11.65
N SER A 97 5.74 6.53 -11.85
CA SER A 97 6.39 5.38 -12.47
C SER A 97 6.21 4.06 -11.71
N LEU A 98 5.76 4.09 -10.45
CA LEU A 98 5.48 2.90 -9.66
C LEU A 98 4.10 2.30 -9.96
N ILE A 99 3.16 3.05 -10.56
CA ILE A 99 1.80 2.57 -10.83
C ILE A 99 1.79 1.35 -11.75
N PRO A 100 2.55 1.30 -12.87
CA PRO A 100 2.55 0.15 -13.75
C PRO A 100 3.05 -1.13 -13.08
N THR A 101 4.02 -1.04 -12.17
CA THR A 101 4.61 -2.23 -11.52
C THR A 101 3.70 -2.80 -10.43
N LEU A 102 2.95 -1.96 -9.73
CA LEU A 102 2.01 -2.41 -8.68
C LEU A 102 0.62 -2.79 -9.21
N ALA A 103 0.28 -2.41 -10.44
CA ALA A 103 -1.07 -2.52 -11.00
C ALA A 103 -1.66 -3.93 -10.84
N VAL A 104 -0.89 -4.97 -11.20
CA VAL A 104 -1.40 -6.36 -11.17
C VAL A 104 -1.79 -6.80 -9.76
N GLY A 105 -0.93 -6.56 -8.77
CA GLY A 105 -1.21 -6.86 -7.37
C GLY A 105 -2.35 -6.00 -6.81
N TYR A 106 -2.39 -4.72 -7.19
CA TYR A 106 -3.44 -3.79 -6.79
C TYR A 106 -4.82 -4.24 -7.27
N TYR A 107 -5.02 -4.46 -8.57
CA TYR A 107 -6.31 -4.90 -9.09
C TYR A 107 -6.73 -6.25 -8.49
N ALA A 108 -5.80 -7.20 -8.40
CA ALA A 108 -6.08 -8.51 -7.81
C ALA A 108 -6.53 -8.39 -6.35
N PHE A 109 -5.91 -7.50 -5.58
CA PHE A 109 -6.27 -7.25 -4.18
C PHE A 109 -7.70 -6.71 -4.06
N HIS A 110 -8.09 -5.81 -4.97
CA HIS A 110 -9.46 -5.28 -5.06
C HIS A 110 -10.44 -6.21 -5.78
N GLY A 111 -10.05 -7.44 -6.12
CA GLY A 111 -10.94 -8.43 -6.72
C GLY A 111 -11.15 -8.30 -8.23
N PHE A 112 -10.27 -7.58 -8.92
CA PHE A 112 -10.31 -7.41 -10.37
C PHE A 112 -9.13 -8.09 -11.06
N SER A 113 -9.35 -8.58 -12.27
CA SER A 113 -8.26 -8.93 -13.17
C SER A 113 -7.60 -7.64 -13.65
N ALA A 114 -6.27 -7.60 -13.69
CA ALA A 114 -5.54 -6.46 -14.21
C ALA A 114 -5.96 -6.21 -15.67
N PRO A 115 -6.52 -5.03 -16.01
CA PRO A 115 -6.90 -4.73 -17.38
C PRO A 115 -5.65 -4.58 -18.24
N THR A 116 -5.83 -4.69 -19.55
CA THR A 116 -4.83 -4.11 -20.47
C THR A 116 -4.85 -2.60 -20.25
N ALA A 117 -3.68 -2.03 -20.01
CA ALA A 117 -3.57 -0.62 -19.66
C ALA A 117 -2.22 -0.05 -20.07
N TYR A 118 -2.14 1.27 -20.16
CA TYR A 118 -0.90 1.99 -20.47
C TYR A 118 -0.78 3.25 -19.60
N MET A 119 0.46 3.67 -19.34
CA MET A 119 0.72 4.93 -18.67
C MET A 119 0.58 6.09 -19.65
N ASP A 120 -0.41 6.94 -19.45
CA ASP A 120 -0.61 8.19 -20.18
C ASP A 120 0.21 9.32 -19.53
N ALA A 121 1.46 9.50 -20.00
CA ALA A 121 2.43 10.39 -19.37
C ALA A 121 1.95 11.85 -19.18
N PRO A 122 1.22 12.50 -20.11
CA PRO A 122 0.72 13.85 -19.90
C PRO A 122 -0.26 14.00 -18.73
N SER A 123 -1.09 12.99 -18.49
CA SER A 123 -2.09 13.00 -17.41
C SER A 123 -1.66 12.19 -16.18
N MET A 124 -0.49 11.55 -16.23
CA MET A 124 0.00 10.60 -15.23
C MET A 124 -1.07 9.58 -14.82
N THR A 125 -1.89 9.16 -15.77
CA THR A 125 -2.99 8.22 -15.55
C THR A 125 -2.64 6.88 -16.17
N TYR A 126 -2.75 5.81 -15.39
CA TYR A 126 -2.68 4.46 -15.92
C TYR A 126 -4.06 4.07 -16.45
N ARG A 127 -4.22 4.15 -17.77
CA ARG A 127 -5.51 4.06 -18.45
C ARG A 127 -5.85 2.63 -18.81
N ALA A 128 -6.97 2.14 -18.31
CA ALA A 128 -7.53 0.86 -18.71
C ALA A 128 -8.12 0.96 -20.12
N THR A 129 -7.75 0.05 -21.01
CA THR A 129 -8.29 -0.01 -22.38
C THR A 129 -9.52 -0.91 -22.48
N SER A 130 -9.96 -1.49 -21.37
CA SER A 130 -11.11 -2.38 -21.28
C SER A 130 -11.75 -2.28 -19.89
N PRO A 131 -13.06 -2.52 -19.77
CA PRO A 131 -13.74 -2.54 -18.48
C PRO A 131 -13.09 -3.53 -17.50
N LEU A 132 -13.14 -3.19 -16.21
CA LEU A 132 -12.69 -4.11 -15.17
C LEU A 132 -13.55 -5.38 -15.18
N THR A 133 -12.86 -6.51 -15.08
CA THR A 133 -13.50 -7.83 -14.95
C THR A 133 -13.16 -8.41 -13.59
N PRO A 134 -14.04 -9.26 -13.01
CA PRO A 134 -13.72 -9.97 -11.78
C PRO A 134 -12.39 -10.72 -11.89
N PHE A 135 -11.68 -10.85 -10.77
CA PHE A 135 -10.40 -11.55 -10.74
C PHE A 135 -10.56 -13.00 -11.18
N ASP A 136 -9.84 -13.38 -12.23
CA ASP A 136 -9.80 -14.74 -12.76
C ASP A 136 -8.43 -15.38 -12.50
N ALA A 137 -8.44 -16.42 -11.66
CA ALA A 137 -7.26 -17.17 -11.27
C ALA A 137 -6.59 -17.96 -12.41
N SER A 138 -7.25 -18.10 -13.56
CA SER A 138 -6.77 -18.84 -14.72
C SER A 138 -5.91 -17.99 -15.69
N THR A 139 -5.95 -16.66 -15.56
CA THR A 139 -5.26 -15.73 -16.45
C THR A 139 -3.74 -15.69 -16.26
N GLY A 140 -3.00 -15.26 -17.29
CA GLY A 140 -1.55 -15.07 -17.23
C GLY A 140 -1.13 -14.08 -16.14
N ALA A 141 -1.90 -12.99 -15.94
CA ALA A 141 -1.68 -12.02 -14.87
C ALA A 141 -1.81 -12.66 -13.47
N SER A 142 -2.69 -13.65 -13.29
CA SER A 142 -2.80 -14.38 -12.02
C SER A 142 -1.54 -15.20 -11.66
N LYS A 143 -0.68 -15.45 -12.65
CA LYS A 143 0.59 -16.16 -12.42
C LYS A 143 1.69 -15.26 -11.89
N SER A 144 1.53 -13.93 -11.89
CA SER A 144 2.51 -13.00 -11.33
C SER A 144 2.65 -13.19 -9.81
N ASN A 145 3.82 -12.81 -9.26
CA ASN A 145 4.02 -12.87 -7.82
C ASN A 145 3.09 -11.90 -7.07
N SER A 146 2.88 -10.71 -7.64
CA SER A 146 1.98 -9.68 -7.10
C SER A 146 0.55 -10.19 -6.93
N ALA A 147 -0.02 -10.83 -7.96
CA ALA A 147 -1.37 -11.40 -7.92
C ALA A 147 -1.47 -12.58 -6.93
N ARG A 148 -0.41 -13.38 -6.79
CA ARG A 148 -0.36 -14.50 -5.83
C ARG A 148 -0.37 -14.01 -4.38
N VAL A 149 0.35 -12.96 -4.07
CA VAL A 149 0.31 -12.36 -2.73
C VAL A 149 -1.08 -11.77 -2.48
N ALA A 150 -1.58 -10.97 -3.42
CA ALA A 150 -2.87 -10.30 -3.33
C ALA A 150 -4.06 -11.27 -3.07
N ARG A 151 -4.06 -12.43 -3.73
CA ARG A 151 -5.13 -13.44 -3.56
C ARG A 151 -5.06 -14.17 -2.22
N THR A 152 -3.88 -14.32 -1.62
CA THR A 152 -3.71 -15.03 -0.34
C THR A 152 -4.16 -14.22 0.87
N ILE A 153 -4.40 -12.92 0.70
CA ILE A 153 -4.93 -12.06 1.76
C ILE A 153 -6.32 -12.55 2.16
N ASN A 154 -6.52 -12.73 3.46
CA ASN A 154 -7.79 -13.22 3.99
C ASN A 154 -8.87 -12.12 4.00
N GLU A 155 -10.13 -12.53 4.14
CA GLU A 155 -11.28 -11.63 4.13
C GLU A 155 -11.27 -10.61 5.29
N MET A 156 -10.81 -11.01 6.47
CA MET A 156 -10.73 -10.12 7.64
C MET A 156 -9.75 -8.96 7.39
N THR A 157 -8.61 -9.23 6.75
CA THR A 157 -7.63 -8.21 6.35
C THR A 157 -8.20 -7.30 5.27
N ARG A 158 -8.89 -7.83 4.25
CA ARG A 158 -9.59 -7.01 3.25
C ARG A 158 -10.67 -6.12 3.89
N ASN A 159 -11.46 -6.67 4.81
CA ASN A 159 -12.51 -5.93 5.50
C ASN A 159 -11.94 -4.80 6.35
N ARG A 160 -10.85 -5.04 7.08
CA ARG A 160 -10.13 -3.98 7.81
C ARG A 160 -9.58 -2.93 6.88
N TYR A 161 -8.99 -3.32 5.75
CA TYR A 161 -8.49 -2.39 4.76
C TYR A 161 -9.62 -1.50 4.22
N ASN A 162 -10.73 -2.09 3.76
CA ASN A 162 -11.82 -1.37 3.11
C ASN A 162 -12.62 -0.48 4.07
N THR A 163 -12.71 -0.83 5.36
CA THR A 163 -13.59 -0.14 6.32
C THR A 163 -12.87 0.80 7.29
N LYS A 164 -11.53 0.83 7.28
CA LYS A 164 -10.74 1.64 8.20
C LYS A 164 -9.74 2.50 7.44
N THR A 165 -9.62 3.75 7.87
CA THR A 165 -8.51 4.63 7.49
C THR A 165 -7.26 4.23 8.25
N SER A 166 -6.11 4.24 7.55
CA SER A 166 -4.82 4.03 8.18
C SER A 166 -4.40 5.23 9.04
N ASN A 167 -3.79 4.94 10.19
CA ASN A 167 -3.14 5.96 11.01
C ASN A 167 -1.93 6.62 10.32
N ARG A 168 -1.36 5.98 9.28
CA ARG A 168 -0.26 6.52 8.48
C ARG A 168 -0.74 7.46 7.37
N ALA A 169 -2.01 7.39 6.97
CA ALA A 169 -2.56 8.21 5.88
C ALA A 169 -2.25 9.71 6.07
N HIS A 170 -2.49 10.24 7.26
CA HIS A 170 -2.22 11.65 7.60
C HIS A 170 -0.74 12.05 7.54
N ARG A 171 0.20 11.09 7.55
CA ARG A 171 1.65 11.35 7.63
C ARG A 171 2.36 11.21 6.28
N ILE A 172 1.67 10.73 5.25
CA ILE A 172 2.26 10.46 3.93
C ILE A 172 2.89 11.73 3.34
N GLY A 173 2.22 12.88 3.43
CA GLY A 173 2.74 14.17 2.92
C GLY A 173 3.80 14.85 3.80
N GLU A 174 3.82 14.58 5.11
CA GLU A 174 4.73 15.27 6.03
C GLU A 174 6.12 14.62 6.12
N LYS A 175 6.17 13.28 6.00
CA LYS A 175 7.38 12.50 6.34
C LYS A 175 8.08 11.87 5.14
N TYR A 176 7.39 11.69 4.01
CA TYR A 176 7.84 10.84 2.90
C TYR A 176 8.09 11.62 1.59
N GLY A 177 8.42 12.93 1.69
CA GLY A 177 9.09 13.66 0.61
C GLY A 177 8.21 14.20 -0.52
N PHE A 178 6.89 14.25 -0.36
CA PHE A 178 6.03 14.96 -1.30
C PHE A 178 6.19 16.46 -1.06
N GLY A 179 7.09 17.11 -1.79
CA GLY A 179 7.27 18.56 -1.72
C GLY A 179 5.92 19.28 -1.78
N SER A 180 5.69 20.19 -0.83
CA SER A 180 4.48 20.99 -0.72
C SER A 180 4.32 21.89 -1.94
N VAL A 181 3.71 21.38 -3.01
CA VAL A 181 3.22 22.23 -4.10
C VAL A 181 1.95 22.92 -3.60
N GLY A 182 2.10 24.07 -2.94
CA GLY A 182 0.97 24.98 -2.72
C GLY A 182 0.78 25.63 -1.35
N ALA A 183 1.80 25.81 -0.51
CA ALA A 183 1.72 26.82 0.54
C ALA A 183 2.08 28.19 -0.05
N ARG A 184 1.19 28.77 -0.87
CA ARG A 184 1.30 30.18 -1.24
C ARG A 184 0.93 30.97 0.01
N THR A 185 1.93 31.43 0.75
CA THR A 185 1.73 32.47 1.75
C THR A 185 1.18 33.69 1.02
N SER A 186 -0.12 33.95 1.13
CA SER A 186 -0.68 35.26 0.85
C SER A 186 -0.23 36.20 1.97
N SER A 187 1.00 36.72 1.87
CA SER A 187 1.35 37.95 2.58
C SER A 187 0.60 39.08 1.87
N GLY A 188 -0.58 39.41 2.42
CA GLY A 188 -1.35 40.56 2.02
C GLY A 188 -0.51 41.82 2.15
N ALA A 189 -0.47 42.59 1.08
CA ALA A 189 -0.14 44.00 1.15
C ALA A 189 -1.31 44.73 1.83
N SER A 190 -1.03 45.42 2.93
CA SER A 190 -1.75 46.60 3.42
C SER A 190 -0.83 47.37 4.36
#